data_AF-A0A699YE44-F1
#
_entry.id   AF-A0A699YE44-F1
#
_cell.length_a   1.000
_cell.length_b   1.000
_cell.length_c   1.000
_cell.angle_alpha   90.00
_cell.angle_beta   90.00
_cell.angle_gamma   90.00
#
_symmetry.space_group_name_H-M   'P 1'
#
loop_
_entity.id
_entity.type
_entity.pdbx_description
1 polymer ?
#
loop_
_entity_poly.entity_id
_entity_poly.type
_entity_poly.pdbx_seq_one_letter_code
_entity_poly.pdbx_strand_id
1 'polypeptide(L)'
;MLPYAQRLTQEAVLPRHVCILLTWLKVAAALGAICLTPVADAHAADVQLGERYPLPFVHVSDVPVNITEQLVRSALPGAPGAAEEAGSVTMAQLLSRCTENAETRMLADKAVEVALAEQRLVAALAAVRQRLASASLTFAVQRTGGAFIITNAREVETVLAAAEAELEQVRASPLFGGIMAKFEEVEQLLAAVATSILATLRCQDTFLLLSALMHSPEVLPVVPELAPGWDTLSSAWRKLTFNVKEAALLVAVTQSLQDVDVIEEAMRQMVARVTQGMVGPMREAFPRLHWVSDQVLLESLAVAADPGALPPALLTACFHGLQRLLVVE
;
A
#
# COMPACT_ATOMS: atom_id res chain seq x y z
N MET A 1 -12.13 -29.82 32.21
CA MET A 1 -11.19 -28.76 32.64
C MET A 1 -10.05 -28.51 31.63
N LEU A 2 -9.20 -29.49 31.29
CA LEU A 2 -7.97 -29.27 30.51
C LEU A 2 -8.09 -28.84 29.02
N PRO A 3 -8.98 -29.39 28.17
CA PRO A 3 -8.89 -29.15 26.73
C PRO A 3 -9.34 -27.75 26.28
N TYR A 4 -10.23 -27.08 27.02
CA TYR A 4 -10.72 -25.74 26.67
C TYR A 4 -9.83 -24.62 27.21
N ALA A 5 -9.26 -24.79 28.41
CA ALA A 5 -8.21 -23.90 28.90
C ALA A 5 -7.02 -23.89 27.93
N GLN A 6 -6.64 -25.05 27.39
CA GLN A 6 -5.59 -25.17 26.36
C GLN A 6 -5.93 -24.43 25.04
N ARG A 7 -7.21 -24.33 24.66
CA ARG A 7 -7.65 -23.59 23.47
C ARG A 7 -7.60 -22.07 23.69
N LEU A 8 -7.92 -21.60 24.89
CA LEU A 8 -7.82 -20.18 25.25
C LEU A 8 -6.38 -19.75 25.54
N THR A 9 -5.47 -20.68 25.81
CA THR A 9 -4.02 -20.41 25.94
C THR A 9 -3.26 -20.54 24.61
N GLN A 10 -3.95 -20.68 23.46
CA GLN A 10 -3.28 -20.67 22.16
C GLN A 10 -2.61 -19.30 21.92
N GLU A 11 -1.43 -19.28 21.31
CA GLU A 11 -0.68 -18.04 21.02
C GLU A 11 -1.47 -17.03 20.17
N ALA A 12 -2.46 -17.50 19.41
CA ALA A 12 -3.38 -16.67 18.64
C ALA A 12 -4.30 -15.78 19.51
N VAL A 13 -4.58 -16.21 20.75
CA VAL A 13 -5.54 -15.58 21.65
C VAL A 13 -4.85 -14.46 22.44
N LEU A 14 -4.85 -13.26 21.86
CA LEU A 14 -4.39 -12.05 22.53
C LEU A 14 -5.30 -11.64 23.71
N PRO A 15 -4.78 -10.85 24.68
CA PRO A 15 -5.54 -10.35 25.82
C PRO A 15 -6.85 -9.64 25.43
N ARG A 16 -6.88 -8.97 24.27
CA ARG A 16 -8.09 -8.34 23.73
C ARG A 16 -9.21 -9.34 23.43
N HIS A 17 -8.91 -10.54 22.95
CA HIS A 17 -9.91 -11.56 22.63
C HIS A 17 -10.56 -12.12 23.89
N VAL A 18 -9.79 -12.18 24.98
CA VAL A 18 -10.31 -12.51 26.31
C VAL A 18 -11.24 -11.40 26.80
N CYS A 19 -10.89 -10.13 26.61
CA CYS A 19 -11.78 -9.01 26.94
C CYS A 19 -13.08 -9.01 26.11
N ILE A 20 -13.01 -9.35 24.82
CA ILE A 20 -14.17 -9.51 23.93
C ILE A 20 -15.07 -10.65 24.41
N LEU A 21 -14.48 -11.79 24.80
CA LEU A 21 -15.20 -12.90 25.43
C LEU A 21 -15.94 -12.48 26.69
N LEU A 22 -15.26 -11.73 27.56
CA LEU A 22 -15.84 -11.24 28.81
C LEU A 22 -17.01 -10.29 28.56
N THR A 23 -16.93 -9.45 27.53
CA THR A 23 -18.03 -8.56 27.15
C THR A 23 -19.19 -9.33 26.54
N TRP A 24 -18.93 -10.30 25.66
CA TRP A 24 -19.98 -11.16 25.10
C TRP A 24 -20.70 -11.98 26.17
N LEU A 25 -19.97 -12.50 27.16
CA LEU A 25 -20.56 -13.25 28.27
C LEU A 25 -21.40 -12.35 29.19
N LYS A 26 -20.96 -11.11 29.46
CA LYS A 26 -21.76 -10.13 30.20
C LYS A 26 -23.05 -9.77 29.47
N VAL A 27 -22.97 -9.58 28.15
CA VAL A 27 -24.15 -9.28 27.32
C VAL A 27 -25.09 -10.47 27.24
N ALA A 28 -24.58 -11.69 27.06
CA ALA A 28 -25.40 -12.91 27.01
C ALA A 28 -26.08 -13.20 28.37
N ALA A 29 -25.43 -12.86 29.48
CA ALA A 29 -26.05 -12.92 30.80
C ALA A 29 -27.11 -11.84 31.02
N ALA A 30 -26.85 -10.62 30.56
CA ALA A 30 -27.82 -9.53 30.58
C ALA A 30 -29.03 -9.82 29.69
N LEU A 31 -28.88 -10.59 28.61
CA LEU A 31 -29.97 -11.03 27.73
C LEU A 31 -30.71 -12.27 28.26
N GLY A 32 -30.40 -12.75 29.46
CA GLY A 32 -31.04 -13.92 30.06
C GLY A 32 -30.75 -15.26 29.37
N ALA A 33 -29.86 -15.30 28.38
CA ALA A 33 -29.43 -16.54 27.74
C ALA A 33 -28.60 -17.40 28.71
N ILE A 34 -27.82 -16.75 29.59
CA ILE A 34 -26.91 -17.45 30.52
C ILE A 34 -27.20 -17.02 31.96
N CYS A 35 -27.54 -17.96 32.85
CA CYS A 35 -27.65 -17.68 34.28
C CYS A 35 -26.26 -17.47 34.92
N LEU A 36 -25.91 -16.22 35.22
CA LEU A 36 -24.81 -15.87 36.13
C LEU A 36 -25.34 -15.77 37.57
N THR A 37 -25.78 -16.88 38.18
CA THR A 37 -26.13 -16.84 39.62
C THR A 37 -24.87 -16.76 40.47
N PRO A 38 -24.83 -15.92 41.53
CA PRO A 38 -23.72 -15.91 42.46
C PRO A 38 -23.74 -17.22 43.26
N VAL A 39 -22.62 -17.95 43.25
CA VAL A 39 -22.40 -18.98 44.29
C VAL A 39 -21.97 -18.21 45.52
N ALA A 40 -22.81 -18.28 46.57
CA ALA A 40 -22.43 -17.87 47.90
C ALA A 40 -21.14 -18.62 48.30
N ASP A 41 -20.22 -17.89 48.90
CA ASP A 41 -18.93 -18.34 49.46
C ASP A 41 -17.75 -18.41 48.48
N ALA A 42 -17.09 -17.26 48.29
CA ALA A 42 -15.63 -17.18 48.22
C ALA A 42 -15.18 -15.73 48.45
N HIS A 43 -14.21 -15.55 49.34
CA HIS A 43 -13.71 -14.25 49.78
C HIS A 43 -13.38 -13.27 48.65
N ALA A 44 -13.88 -12.04 48.81
CA ALA A 44 -13.54 -10.89 48.00
C ALA A 44 -12.04 -10.61 48.10
N ALA A 45 -11.32 -10.82 47.00
CA ALA A 45 -10.03 -10.21 46.77
C ALA A 45 -10.16 -9.39 45.48
N ASP A 46 -10.33 -8.08 45.66
CA ASP A 46 -10.24 -7.09 44.60
C ASP A 46 -8.87 -7.20 43.92
N VAL A 47 -8.84 -7.72 42.69
CA VAL A 47 -7.70 -7.55 41.80
C VAL A 47 -7.97 -6.31 40.97
N GLN A 48 -7.58 -5.16 41.51
CA GLN A 48 -7.39 -3.95 40.70
C GLN A 48 -6.19 -4.18 39.78
N LEU A 49 -6.42 -4.45 38.49
CA LEU A 49 -5.37 -4.32 37.49
C LEU A 49 -5.09 -2.83 37.32
N GLY A 50 -3.95 -2.42 37.87
CA GLY A 50 -3.51 -1.05 37.99
C GLY A 50 -3.48 -0.27 36.69
N GLU A 51 -3.90 0.98 36.83
CA GLU A 51 -3.62 2.09 35.94
C GLU A 51 -2.15 2.09 35.51
N ARG A 52 -1.88 1.97 34.20
CA ARG A 52 -0.78 2.63 33.48
C ARG A 52 -0.69 2.06 32.06
N TYR A 53 -1.48 2.63 31.15
CA TYR A 53 -1.04 2.89 29.76
C TYR A 53 -1.90 4.05 29.23
N PRO A 54 -1.31 5.20 28.87
CA PRO A 54 -2.03 6.26 28.19
C PRO A 54 -2.03 5.99 26.67
N LEU A 55 -3.04 6.54 25.98
CA LEU A 55 -3.26 6.66 24.52
C LEU A 55 -4.17 5.60 23.86
N PRO A 56 -4.87 5.98 22.78
CA PRO A 56 -5.99 6.90 22.73
C PRO A 56 -7.30 6.13 22.45
N PHE A 57 -8.41 6.74 22.86
CA PHE A 57 -9.75 6.18 22.78
C PHE A 57 -10.15 5.66 21.40
N VAL A 58 -10.40 4.36 21.31
CA VAL A 58 -11.72 3.90 20.86
C VAL A 58 -12.38 3.33 22.11
N HIS A 59 -13.29 4.10 22.68
CA HIS A 59 -14.18 3.65 23.74
C HIS A 59 -14.83 2.34 23.26
N VAL A 60 -14.59 1.22 23.93
CA VAL A 60 -15.33 -0.03 23.69
C VAL A 60 -16.83 0.13 24.07
N SER A 61 -17.24 1.29 24.57
CA SER A 61 -18.63 1.72 24.67
C SER A 61 -19.22 2.26 23.36
N ASP A 62 -18.42 2.47 22.31
CA ASP A 62 -18.87 2.93 20.98
C ASP A 62 -18.59 1.90 19.87
N VAL A 63 -18.45 0.61 20.22
CA VAL A 63 -18.91 -0.40 19.26
C VAL A 63 -20.43 -0.26 19.28
N PRO A 64 -21.09 0.17 18.19
CA PRO A 64 -22.53 0.30 18.19
C PRO A 64 -23.07 -1.05 18.67
N VAL A 65 -23.91 -0.99 19.72
CA VAL A 65 -24.56 -2.12 20.40
C VAL A 65 -25.06 -3.18 19.41
N ASN A 66 -25.32 -2.78 18.16
CA ASN A 66 -25.61 -3.62 17.01
C ASN A 66 -24.60 -4.74 16.68
N ILE A 67 -23.26 -4.54 16.68
CA ILE A 67 -22.34 -5.57 16.14
C ILE A 67 -22.10 -6.70 17.15
N THR A 68 -21.89 -6.34 18.41
CA THR A 68 -21.75 -7.29 19.52
C THR A 68 -23.04 -8.07 19.76
N GLU A 69 -24.19 -7.40 19.69
CA GLU A 69 -25.49 -8.06 19.83
C GLU A 69 -25.84 -8.92 18.60
N GLN A 70 -25.49 -8.50 17.37
CA GLN A 70 -25.62 -9.34 16.17
C GLN A 70 -24.72 -10.57 16.20
N LEU A 71 -23.47 -10.45 16.67
CA LEU A 71 -22.56 -11.58 16.81
C LEU A 71 -23.05 -12.56 17.88
N VAL A 72 -23.54 -12.06 19.02
CA VAL A 72 -24.14 -12.88 20.09
C VAL A 72 -25.44 -13.55 19.61
N ARG A 73 -26.31 -12.85 18.88
CA ARG A 73 -27.54 -13.43 18.28
C ARG A 73 -27.25 -14.41 17.13
N SER A 74 -26.16 -14.21 16.38
CA SER A 74 -25.71 -15.14 15.35
C SER A 74 -25.15 -16.43 15.93
N ALA A 75 -24.50 -16.33 17.10
CA ALA A 75 -24.04 -17.49 17.85
C ALA A 75 -25.20 -18.21 18.53
N LEU A 76 -26.12 -17.49 19.17
CA LEU A 76 -27.27 -18.02 19.93
C LEU A 76 -28.60 -17.64 19.26
N PRO A 77 -29.13 -18.45 18.32
CA PRO A 77 -30.45 -18.21 17.73
C PRO A 77 -31.54 -18.59 18.73
N GLY A 78 -32.00 -17.64 19.57
CA GLY A 78 -33.16 -17.84 20.45
C GLY A 78 -33.27 -17.01 21.74
N ALA A 79 -32.34 -16.08 22.03
CA ALA A 79 -32.35 -15.34 23.29
C ALA A 79 -33.54 -14.36 23.42
N PRO A 80 -34.37 -14.45 24.48
CA PRO A 80 -35.46 -13.51 24.73
C PRO A 80 -34.93 -12.15 25.22
N GLY A 81 -35.61 -11.07 24.83
CA GLY A 81 -35.23 -9.71 25.23
C GLY A 81 -35.81 -9.33 26.60
N ALA A 82 -35.01 -9.41 27.66
CA ALA A 82 -35.20 -8.63 28.89
C ALA A 82 -33.94 -8.66 29.76
N ALA A 83 -33.60 -7.50 30.36
CA ALA A 83 -32.36 -7.25 31.07
C ALA A 83 -32.51 -7.25 32.60
N GLU A 84 -31.60 -7.91 33.32
CA GLU A 84 -31.27 -7.66 34.72
C GLU A 84 -29.75 -7.56 34.93
N GLU A 85 -29.33 -6.67 35.82
CA GLU A 85 -27.93 -6.29 36.08
C GLU A 85 -27.12 -7.45 36.70
N ALA A 86 -26.18 -8.01 35.94
CA ALA A 86 -25.25 -9.02 36.43
C ALA A 86 -24.05 -8.37 37.13
N GLY A 87 -23.84 -8.72 38.41
CA GLY A 87 -22.72 -8.30 39.24
C GLY A 87 -21.33 -8.68 38.70
N SER A 88 -20.29 -8.09 39.27
CA SER A 88 -18.89 -8.27 38.84
C SER A 88 -18.42 -9.72 38.99
N VAL A 89 -18.22 -10.41 37.87
CA VAL A 89 -17.68 -11.78 37.84
C VAL A 89 -16.17 -11.75 37.64
N THR A 90 -15.42 -12.50 38.47
CA THR A 90 -13.95 -12.60 38.36
C THR A 90 -13.53 -13.61 37.28
N MET A 91 -12.34 -13.40 36.67
CA MET A 91 -11.79 -14.23 35.57
C MET A 91 -11.73 -15.74 35.92
N ALA A 92 -11.39 -16.07 37.17
CA ALA A 92 -11.32 -17.46 37.64
C ALA A 92 -12.71 -18.13 37.73
N GLN A 93 -13.73 -17.38 38.17
CA GLN A 93 -15.11 -17.86 38.21
C GLN A 93 -15.70 -18.04 36.80
N LEU A 94 -15.26 -17.21 35.83
CA LEU A 94 -15.68 -17.31 34.42
C LEU A 94 -15.02 -18.48 33.69
N LEU A 95 -13.73 -18.75 33.92
CA LEU A 95 -13.04 -19.90 33.34
C LEU A 95 -13.60 -21.23 33.88
N SER A 96 -14.02 -21.29 35.14
CA SER A 96 -14.73 -22.45 35.70
C SER A 96 -16.07 -22.68 34.97
N ARG A 97 -16.86 -21.62 34.75
CA ARG A 97 -18.20 -21.71 34.14
C ARG A 97 -18.22 -21.81 32.62
N CYS A 98 -17.17 -21.38 31.93
CA CYS A 98 -16.96 -21.67 30.49
C CYS A 98 -16.82 -23.18 30.23
N THR A 99 -16.50 -23.98 31.26
CA THR A 99 -16.42 -25.44 31.12
C THR A 99 -17.71 -26.17 31.43
N GLU A 100 -18.73 -25.51 32.02
CA GLU A 100 -19.94 -26.17 32.52
C GLU A 100 -21.16 -25.96 31.62
N ASN A 101 -21.30 -24.80 30.97
CA ASN A 101 -22.49 -24.45 30.19
C ASN A 101 -22.27 -24.56 28.67
N ALA A 102 -23.25 -25.06 27.91
CA ALA A 102 -23.09 -25.29 26.46
C ALA A 102 -22.95 -23.97 25.68
N GLU A 103 -23.68 -22.94 26.10
CA GLU A 103 -23.71 -21.63 25.45
C GLU A 103 -22.41 -20.82 25.67
N THR A 104 -21.82 -20.93 26.87
CA THR A 104 -20.53 -20.29 27.18
C THR A 104 -19.38 -20.95 26.41
N ARG A 105 -19.46 -22.27 26.14
CA ARG A 105 -18.51 -22.97 25.26
C ARG A 105 -18.59 -22.49 23.82
N MET A 106 -19.79 -22.27 23.30
CA MET A 106 -19.99 -21.80 21.93
C MET A 106 -19.46 -20.37 21.73
N LEU A 107 -19.64 -19.49 22.71
CA LEU A 107 -19.03 -18.16 22.70
C LEU A 107 -17.50 -18.23 22.76
N ALA A 108 -16.94 -19.12 23.59
CA ALA A 108 -15.50 -19.37 23.64
C ALA A 108 -14.94 -19.87 22.31
N ASP A 109 -15.61 -20.82 21.66
CA ASP A 109 -15.21 -21.30 20.33
C ASP A 109 -15.29 -20.19 19.28
N LYS A 110 -16.32 -19.33 19.32
CA LYS A 110 -16.44 -18.22 18.38
C LYS A 110 -15.33 -17.19 18.56
N ALA A 111 -14.92 -16.92 19.79
CA ALA A 111 -13.82 -16.00 20.05
C ALA A 111 -12.46 -16.56 19.63
N VAL A 112 -12.25 -17.88 19.78
CA VAL A 112 -11.07 -18.55 19.23
C VAL A 112 -11.08 -18.49 17.70
N GLU A 113 -12.24 -18.67 17.05
CA GLU A 113 -12.38 -18.52 15.60
C GLU A 113 -12.00 -17.11 15.13
N VAL A 114 -12.49 -16.08 15.83
CA VAL A 114 -12.12 -14.67 15.56
C VAL A 114 -10.61 -14.46 15.74
N ALA A 115 -10.03 -14.95 16.83
CA ALA A 115 -8.59 -14.82 17.09
C ALA A 115 -7.74 -15.47 15.99
N LEU A 116 -8.13 -16.67 15.53
CA LEU A 116 -7.44 -17.38 14.44
C LEU A 116 -7.59 -16.65 13.10
N ALA A 117 -8.77 -16.09 12.82
CA ALA A 117 -9.00 -15.33 11.60
C ALA A 117 -8.21 -14.01 11.59
N GLU A 118 -8.14 -13.30 12.72
CA GLU A 118 -7.27 -12.12 12.85
C GLU A 118 -5.79 -12.48 12.69
N GLN A 119 -5.33 -13.59 13.26
CA GLN A 119 -3.95 -14.05 13.11
C GLN A 119 -3.60 -14.31 11.63
N ARG A 120 -4.54 -14.87 10.84
CA ARG A 120 -4.34 -15.07 9.39
C ARG A 120 -4.19 -13.75 8.65
N LEU A 121 -4.97 -12.73 9.00
CA LEU A 121 -4.84 -11.39 8.40
C LEU A 121 -3.50 -10.74 8.77
N VAL A 122 -3.07 -10.87 10.03
CA VAL A 122 -1.74 -10.40 10.47
C VAL A 122 -0.62 -11.13 9.72
N ALA A 123 -0.75 -12.44 9.51
CA ALA A 123 0.21 -13.21 8.74
C ALA A 123 0.25 -12.76 7.26
N ALA A 124 -0.91 -12.43 6.67
CA ALA A 124 -0.98 -11.86 5.33
C ALA A 124 -0.26 -10.51 5.25
N LEU A 125 -0.49 -9.60 6.22
CA LEU A 125 0.23 -8.33 6.30
C LEU A 125 1.75 -8.50 6.44
N ALA A 126 2.19 -9.47 7.25
CA ALA A 126 3.60 -9.81 7.38
C ALA A 126 4.19 -10.35 6.07
N ALA A 127 3.43 -11.15 5.32
CA ALA A 127 3.84 -11.65 4.01
C ALA A 127 3.99 -10.52 2.99
N VAL A 128 3.08 -9.54 2.96
CA VAL A 128 3.20 -8.34 2.11
C VAL A 128 4.49 -7.58 2.44
N ARG A 129 4.74 -7.31 3.73
CA ARG A 129 5.96 -6.63 4.18
C ARG A 129 7.23 -7.39 3.76
N GLN A 130 7.24 -8.71 3.93
CA GLN A 130 8.37 -9.54 3.55
C GLN A 130 8.60 -9.53 2.04
N ARG A 131 7.53 -9.56 1.23
CA ARG A 131 7.61 -9.48 -0.23
C ARG A 131 8.27 -8.18 -0.67
N LEU A 132 7.82 -7.05 -0.13
CA LEU A 132 8.43 -5.73 -0.38
C LEU A 132 9.89 -5.67 0.05
N ALA A 133 10.25 -6.27 1.18
CA ALA A 133 11.63 -6.32 1.66
C ALA A 133 12.56 -7.21 0.82
N SER A 134 12.02 -8.29 0.23
CA SER A 134 12.77 -9.24 -0.60
C SER A 134 12.92 -8.83 -2.07
N ALA A 135 12.03 -7.95 -2.54
CA ALA A 135 12.07 -7.49 -3.92
C ALA A 135 13.28 -6.57 -4.16
N SER A 136 13.95 -6.76 -5.29
CA SER A 136 15.14 -5.99 -5.66
C SER A 136 15.00 -5.37 -7.06
N LEU A 137 15.68 -4.25 -7.24
CA LEU A 137 15.82 -3.58 -8.52
C LEU A 137 17.05 -4.10 -9.26
N THR A 138 16.91 -4.25 -10.57
CA THR A 138 18.01 -4.59 -11.47
C THR A 138 18.36 -3.38 -12.32
N PHE A 139 19.65 -3.20 -12.58
CA PHE A 139 20.17 -1.99 -13.22
C PHE A 139 21.03 -2.32 -14.44
N ALA A 140 20.90 -1.49 -15.48
CA ALA A 140 21.82 -1.42 -16.60
C ALA A 140 22.41 0.00 -16.72
N VAL A 141 23.53 0.13 -17.43
CA VAL A 141 24.12 1.45 -17.73
C VAL A 141 23.54 1.95 -19.05
N GLN A 142 23.03 3.17 -19.05
CA GLN A 142 22.58 3.84 -20.26
C GLN A 142 23.79 4.25 -21.13
N ARG A 143 23.74 3.92 -22.43
CA ARG A 143 24.86 4.13 -23.37
C ARG A 143 25.24 5.60 -23.60
N THR A 144 24.26 6.50 -23.69
CA THR A 144 24.48 7.92 -24.04
C THR A 144 24.65 8.81 -22.81
N GLY A 145 23.85 8.59 -21.76
CA GLY A 145 23.86 9.42 -20.55
C GLY A 145 24.70 8.90 -19.40
N GLY A 146 25.16 7.64 -19.43
CA GLY A 146 25.97 7.03 -18.37
C GLY A 146 25.24 6.83 -17.02
N ALA A 147 23.93 7.11 -16.96
CA ALA A 147 23.11 6.87 -15.77
C ALA A 147 22.76 5.38 -15.61
N PHE A 148 22.48 4.95 -14.39
CA PHE A 148 21.93 3.63 -14.14
C PHE A 148 20.42 3.67 -14.36
N ILE A 149 19.92 2.72 -15.16
CA ILE A 149 18.50 2.58 -15.49
C ILE A 149 17.96 1.27 -14.90
N ILE A 150 16.76 1.34 -14.35
CA ILE A 150 16.00 0.20 -13.83
C ILE A 150 15.49 -0.60 -15.02
N THR A 151 15.87 -1.88 -15.10
CA THR A 151 15.50 -2.77 -16.20
C THR A 151 14.27 -3.64 -15.91
N ASN A 152 14.01 -3.95 -14.65
CA ASN A 152 12.88 -4.79 -14.23
C ASN A 152 11.64 -3.99 -13.79
N ALA A 153 11.41 -2.81 -14.38
CA ALA A 153 10.31 -1.92 -14.02
C ALA A 153 8.94 -2.65 -14.00
N ARG A 154 8.65 -3.44 -15.02
CA ARG A 154 7.37 -4.20 -15.12
C ARG A 154 7.20 -5.21 -13.99
N GLU A 155 8.26 -5.92 -13.62
CA GLU A 155 8.19 -6.90 -12.53
C GLU A 155 7.91 -6.20 -11.20
N VAL A 156 8.58 -5.07 -10.97
CA VAL A 156 8.39 -4.26 -9.76
C VAL A 156 6.98 -3.70 -9.67
N GLU A 157 6.45 -3.15 -10.76
CA GLU A 157 5.06 -2.68 -10.85
C GLU A 157 4.06 -3.82 -10.56
N THR A 158 4.30 -5.03 -11.07
CA THR A 158 3.42 -6.18 -10.77
C THR A 158 3.48 -6.59 -9.31
N VAL A 159 4.65 -6.51 -8.66
CA VAL A 159 4.80 -6.81 -7.24
C VAL A 159 4.07 -5.78 -6.38
N LEU A 160 4.16 -4.50 -6.72
CA LEU A 160 3.45 -3.42 -6.04
C LEU A 160 1.93 -3.58 -6.18
N ALA A 161 1.44 -3.79 -7.41
CA ALA A 161 0.00 -3.98 -7.66
C ALA A 161 -0.55 -5.22 -6.93
N ALA A 162 0.21 -6.32 -6.86
CA ALA A 162 -0.18 -7.50 -6.09
C ALA A 162 -0.24 -7.23 -4.58
N ALA A 163 0.71 -6.47 -4.05
CA ALA A 163 0.71 -6.05 -2.64
C ALA A 163 -0.48 -5.13 -2.30
N GLU A 164 -0.82 -4.20 -3.20
CA GLU A 164 -2.00 -3.33 -3.05
C GLU A 164 -3.30 -4.15 -3.05
N ALA A 165 -3.44 -5.10 -3.97
CA ALA A 165 -4.60 -5.99 -4.03
C ALA A 165 -4.75 -6.84 -2.76
N GLU A 166 -3.65 -7.31 -2.18
CA GLU A 166 -3.66 -8.04 -0.90
C GLU A 166 -4.07 -7.16 0.28
N LEU A 167 -3.61 -5.90 0.34
CA LEU A 167 -4.08 -4.96 1.37
C LEU A 167 -5.58 -4.67 1.22
N GLU A 168 -6.08 -4.48 0.01
CA GLU A 168 -7.51 -4.25 -0.21
C GLU A 168 -8.37 -5.46 0.23
N GLN A 169 -7.87 -6.69 0.02
CA GLN A 169 -8.53 -7.89 0.55
C GLN A 169 -8.55 -7.92 2.08
N VAL A 170 -7.46 -7.51 2.74
CA VAL A 170 -7.42 -7.42 4.21
C VAL A 170 -8.38 -6.34 4.72
N ARG A 171 -8.49 -5.22 4.01
CA ARG A 171 -9.42 -4.12 4.32
C ARG A 171 -10.88 -4.52 4.18
N ALA A 172 -11.22 -5.36 3.20
CA ALA A 172 -12.57 -5.88 2.99
C ALA A 172 -13.02 -6.88 4.07
N SER A 173 -12.11 -7.34 4.94
CA SER A 173 -12.42 -8.31 5.99
C SER A 173 -13.29 -7.69 7.10
N PRO A 174 -14.32 -8.40 7.60
CA PRO A 174 -15.14 -7.93 8.72
C PRO A 174 -14.37 -7.82 10.04
N LEU A 175 -13.17 -8.41 10.13
CA LEU A 175 -12.30 -8.41 11.32
C LEU A 175 -11.22 -7.31 11.25
N PHE A 176 -11.34 -6.38 10.30
CA PHE A 176 -10.37 -5.29 10.09
C PHE A 176 -10.13 -4.45 11.35
N GLY A 177 -11.18 -4.18 12.14
CA GLY A 177 -11.09 -3.34 13.33
C GLY A 177 -10.04 -3.82 14.36
N GLY A 178 -9.83 -5.14 14.50
CA GLY A 178 -8.87 -5.71 15.44
C GLY A 178 -7.40 -5.58 15.00
N ILE A 179 -7.15 -5.22 13.74
CA ILE A 179 -5.81 -5.18 13.13
C ILE A 179 -5.45 -3.81 12.53
N MET A 180 -6.31 -2.79 12.67
CA MET A 180 -6.13 -1.46 12.08
C MET A 180 -4.72 -0.89 12.26
N ALA A 181 -4.18 -0.88 13.48
CA ALA A 181 -2.85 -0.31 13.73
C ALA A 181 -1.74 -0.99 12.90
N LYS A 182 -1.79 -2.33 12.78
CA LYS A 182 -0.82 -3.08 11.96
C LYS A 182 -1.04 -2.87 10.46
N PHE A 183 -2.30 -2.71 10.06
CA PHE A 183 -2.65 -2.42 8.68
C PHE A 183 -2.11 -1.05 8.26
N GLU A 184 -2.35 -0.01 9.06
CA GLU A 184 -1.87 1.36 8.78
C GLU A 184 -0.35 1.41 8.64
N GLU A 185 0.41 0.69 9.47
CA GLU A 185 1.87 0.61 9.36
C GLU A 185 2.32 0.03 8.01
N VAL A 186 1.65 -1.03 7.52
CA VAL A 186 2.01 -1.68 6.24
C VAL A 186 1.50 -0.88 5.06
N GLU A 187 0.33 -0.25 5.16
CA GLU A 187 -0.24 0.63 4.15
C GLU A 187 0.66 1.86 3.94
N GLN A 188 1.09 2.53 5.02
CA GLN A 188 2.02 3.66 4.92
C GLN A 188 3.34 3.26 4.29
N LEU A 189 3.89 2.09 4.65
CA LEU A 189 5.11 1.57 4.06
C LEU A 189 4.93 1.29 2.57
N LEU A 190 3.85 0.61 2.17
CA LEU A 190 3.57 0.32 0.76
C LEU A 190 3.37 1.61 -0.04
N ALA A 191 2.59 2.56 0.47
CA ALA A 191 2.34 3.84 -0.19
C ALA A 191 3.63 4.64 -0.40
N ALA A 192 4.52 4.69 0.60
CA ALA A 192 5.82 5.33 0.48
C ALA A 192 6.70 4.64 -0.57
N VAL A 193 6.76 3.30 -0.55
CA VAL A 193 7.53 2.51 -1.53
C VAL A 193 6.99 2.71 -2.95
N ALA A 194 5.68 2.58 -3.14
CA ALA A 194 5.05 2.71 -4.45
C ALA A 194 5.23 4.13 -5.03
N THR A 195 4.98 5.16 -4.22
CA THR A 195 5.09 6.56 -4.68
C THR A 195 6.50 6.87 -5.14
N SER A 196 7.52 6.56 -4.32
CA SER A 196 8.91 6.87 -4.65
C SER A 196 9.40 6.08 -5.87
N ILE A 197 9.07 4.79 -5.98
CA ILE A 197 9.50 3.96 -7.11
C ILE A 197 8.82 4.41 -8.41
N LEU A 198 7.49 4.60 -8.40
CA LEU A 198 6.77 5.03 -9.59
C LEU A 198 7.22 6.43 -10.05
N ALA A 199 7.52 7.33 -9.12
CA ALA A 199 8.12 8.63 -9.44
C ALA A 199 9.50 8.47 -10.08
N THR A 200 10.35 7.58 -9.55
CA THR A 200 11.65 7.28 -10.14
C THR A 200 11.54 6.72 -11.56
N LEU A 201 10.56 5.84 -11.81
CA LEU A 201 10.32 5.28 -13.15
C LEU A 201 9.86 6.37 -14.14
N ARG A 202 8.94 7.26 -13.74
CA ARG A 202 8.55 8.42 -14.56
C ARG A 202 9.73 9.36 -14.87
N CYS A 203 10.56 9.62 -13.86
CA CYS A 203 11.79 10.40 -14.04
C CYS A 203 12.75 9.71 -15.01
N GLN A 204 12.88 8.38 -14.92
CA GLN A 204 13.73 7.62 -15.83
C GLN A 204 13.28 7.76 -17.28
N ASP A 205 12.00 7.59 -17.56
CA ASP A 205 11.46 7.72 -18.93
C ASP A 205 11.68 9.14 -19.48
N THR A 206 11.42 10.15 -18.64
CA THR A 206 11.65 11.56 -19.00
C THR A 206 13.13 11.85 -19.23
N PHE A 207 14.01 11.29 -18.40
CA PHE A 207 15.45 11.43 -18.55
C PHE A 207 15.97 10.78 -19.83
N LEU A 208 15.45 9.61 -20.20
CA LEU A 208 15.83 8.92 -21.43
C LEU A 208 15.42 9.74 -22.66
N LEU A 209 14.21 10.30 -22.66
CA LEU A 209 13.73 11.20 -23.71
C LEU A 209 14.61 12.45 -23.81
N LEU A 210 14.83 13.16 -22.70
CA LEU A 210 15.66 14.37 -22.67
C LEU A 210 17.11 14.06 -23.07
N SER A 211 17.65 12.92 -22.65
CA SER A 211 18.98 12.48 -23.05
C SER A 211 19.09 12.31 -24.56
N ALA A 212 18.11 11.67 -25.19
CA ALA A 212 18.09 11.52 -26.65
C ALA A 212 17.92 12.88 -27.37
N LEU A 213 17.04 13.76 -26.85
CA LEU A 213 16.85 15.11 -27.37
C LEU A 213 18.13 15.94 -27.32
N MET A 214 18.86 15.93 -26.19
CA MET A 214 20.09 16.74 -26.03
C MET A 214 21.27 16.19 -26.85
N HIS A 215 21.23 14.91 -27.24
CA HIS A 215 22.21 14.34 -28.17
C HIS A 215 21.83 14.56 -29.64
N SER A 216 20.60 14.98 -29.94
CA SER A 216 20.15 15.28 -31.29
C SER A 216 20.82 16.57 -31.79
N PRO A 217 21.43 16.58 -32.98
CA PRO A 217 22.16 17.73 -33.51
C PRO A 217 21.25 18.93 -33.80
N GLU A 218 19.93 18.71 -33.92
CA GLU A 218 18.94 19.72 -34.29
C GLU A 218 18.46 20.56 -33.09
N VAL A 219 18.57 20.04 -31.86
CA VAL A 219 17.89 20.63 -30.70
C VAL A 219 18.71 21.76 -30.05
N LEU A 220 19.98 21.50 -29.76
CA LEU A 220 20.85 22.46 -29.07
C LEU A 220 21.08 23.78 -29.83
N PRO A 221 21.20 23.80 -31.18
CA PRO A 221 21.34 25.06 -31.92
C PRO A 221 20.11 25.96 -31.82
N VAL A 222 18.91 25.38 -31.67
CA VAL A 222 17.65 26.13 -31.60
C VAL A 222 17.40 26.65 -30.19
N VAL A 223 17.70 25.86 -29.15
CA VAL A 223 17.45 26.24 -27.76
C VAL A 223 18.73 26.04 -26.90
N PRO A 224 19.75 26.89 -27.08
CA PRO A 224 21.06 26.72 -26.44
C PRO A 224 21.02 26.90 -24.91
N GLU A 225 20.03 27.64 -24.40
CA GLU A 225 19.85 27.91 -22.95
C GLU A 225 19.57 26.63 -22.13
N LEU A 226 19.21 25.52 -22.79
CA LEU A 226 18.94 24.23 -22.13
C LEU A 226 20.20 23.51 -21.67
N ALA A 227 21.33 23.70 -22.35
CA ALA A 227 22.58 22.97 -22.09
C ALA A 227 23.06 23.05 -20.63
N PRO A 228 23.22 24.24 -20.01
CA PRO A 228 23.71 24.32 -18.63
C PRO A 228 22.72 23.73 -17.61
N GLY A 229 21.41 23.88 -17.87
CA GLY A 229 20.37 23.27 -17.05
C GLY A 229 20.40 21.75 -17.12
N TRP A 230 20.59 21.20 -18.33
CA TRP A 230 20.67 19.77 -18.56
C TRP A 230 21.89 19.14 -17.88
N ASP A 231 23.06 19.76 -17.95
CA ASP A 231 24.27 19.23 -17.31
C ASP A 231 24.09 19.10 -15.78
N THR A 232 23.46 20.10 -15.17
CA THR A 232 23.15 20.11 -13.73
C THR A 232 22.16 19.01 -13.38
N LEU A 233 21.06 18.92 -14.13
CA LEU A 233 20.00 17.93 -13.95
C LEU A 233 20.50 16.50 -14.17
N SER A 234 21.29 16.29 -15.23
CA SER A 234 21.91 15.00 -15.56
C SER A 234 22.92 14.56 -14.51
N SER A 235 23.69 15.49 -13.93
CA SER A 235 24.57 15.20 -12.79
C SER A 235 23.78 14.78 -11.55
N ALA A 236 22.71 15.50 -11.21
CA ALA A 236 21.84 15.18 -10.08
C ALA A 236 21.17 13.80 -10.26
N TRP A 237 20.62 13.52 -11.44
CA TRP A 237 19.99 12.25 -11.76
C TRP A 237 20.99 11.07 -11.72
N ARG A 238 22.21 11.25 -12.23
CA ARG A 238 23.26 10.22 -12.14
C ARG A 238 23.66 9.90 -10.70
N LYS A 239 23.74 10.90 -9.83
CA LYS A 239 24.00 10.70 -8.39
C LYS A 239 22.85 9.94 -7.73
N LEU A 240 21.61 10.34 -8.00
CA LEU A 240 20.44 9.66 -7.45
C LEU A 240 20.38 8.20 -7.89
N THR A 241 20.50 7.93 -9.19
CA THR A 241 20.48 6.56 -9.73
C THR A 241 21.64 5.70 -9.24
N PHE A 242 22.80 6.29 -8.96
CA PHE A 242 23.90 5.59 -8.29
C PHE A 242 23.54 5.16 -6.86
N ASN A 243 22.96 6.08 -6.06
CA ASN A 243 22.54 5.76 -4.69
C ASN A 243 21.46 4.66 -4.68
N VAL A 244 20.51 4.74 -5.61
CA VAL A 244 19.43 3.75 -5.77
C VAL A 244 19.97 2.38 -6.14
N LYS A 245 21.04 2.32 -6.94
CA LYS A 245 21.74 1.07 -7.26
C LYS A 245 22.44 0.47 -6.03
N GLU A 246 23.08 1.29 -5.20
CA GLU A 246 23.73 0.80 -3.97
C GLU A 246 22.71 0.21 -2.99
N ALA A 247 21.54 0.85 -2.88
CA ALA A 247 20.41 0.39 -2.09
C ALA A 247 19.46 -0.49 -2.92
N ALA A 248 19.92 -1.55 -3.59
CA ALA A 248 19.12 -2.31 -4.56
C ALA A 248 17.79 -2.95 -4.05
N LEU A 249 17.54 -2.98 -2.73
CA LEU A 249 16.32 -3.49 -2.12
C LEU A 249 15.22 -2.42 -2.06
N LEU A 250 14.00 -2.74 -2.49
CA LEU A 250 12.90 -1.77 -2.62
C LEU A 250 12.67 -0.90 -1.38
N VAL A 251 12.68 -1.50 -0.18
CA VAL A 251 12.46 -0.76 1.08
C VAL A 251 13.64 0.17 1.38
N ALA A 252 14.88 -0.23 1.07
CA ALA A 252 16.06 0.60 1.28
C ALA A 252 16.10 1.77 0.28
N VAL A 253 15.69 1.53 -0.97
CA VAL A 253 15.62 2.55 -2.03
C VAL A 253 14.82 3.78 -1.57
N THR A 254 13.71 3.59 -0.86
CA THR A 254 12.83 4.71 -0.46
C THR A 254 13.54 5.82 0.30
N GLN A 255 14.55 5.49 1.11
CA GLN A 255 15.32 6.47 1.87
C GLN A 255 16.25 7.29 0.97
N SER A 256 16.70 6.70 -0.14
CA SER A 256 17.58 7.35 -1.11
C SER A 256 16.84 8.21 -2.14
N LEU A 257 15.50 8.13 -2.17
CA LEU A 257 14.65 8.82 -3.16
C LEU A 257 14.00 10.11 -2.66
N GLN A 258 14.45 10.68 -1.53
CA GLN A 258 13.84 11.90 -0.96
C GLN A 258 13.85 13.10 -1.91
N ASP A 259 14.83 13.17 -2.82
CA ASP A 259 14.99 14.27 -3.78
C ASP A 259 14.35 13.98 -5.16
N VAL A 260 13.66 12.85 -5.34
CA VAL A 260 13.05 12.49 -6.64
C VAL A 260 12.05 13.52 -7.10
N ASP A 261 11.19 14.02 -6.21
CA ASP A 261 10.12 14.95 -6.59
C ASP A 261 10.69 16.27 -7.13
N VAL A 262 11.81 16.73 -6.56
CA VAL A 262 12.52 17.93 -7.02
C VAL A 262 13.12 17.70 -8.41
N ILE A 263 13.70 16.53 -8.64
CA ILE A 263 14.25 16.16 -9.95
C ILE A 263 13.12 15.96 -10.99
N GLU A 264 12.00 15.37 -10.61
CA GLU A 264 10.81 15.20 -11.46
C GLU A 264 10.30 16.57 -11.93
N GLU A 265 10.15 17.51 -11.00
CA GLU A 265 9.74 18.88 -11.30
C GLU A 265 10.73 19.57 -12.25
N ALA A 266 12.04 19.47 -11.99
CA ALA A 266 13.06 20.05 -12.84
C ALA A 266 13.07 19.44 -14.26
N MET A 267 12.87 18.12 -14.39
CA MET A 267 12.70 17.44 -15.68
C MET A 267 11.47 17.95 -16.42
N ARG A 268 10.33 18.10 -15.72
CA ARG A 268 9.08 18.59 -16.32
C ARG A 268 9.23 20.02 -16.84
N GLN A 269 9.89 20.88 -16.08
CA GLN A 269 10.18 22.25 -16.51
C GLN A 269 11.09 22.28 -17.73
N MET A 270 12.08 21.38 -17.81
CA MET A 270 12.95 21.26 -18.97
C MET A 270 12.19 20.81 -20.22
N VAL A 271 11.33 19.79 -20.09
CA VAL A 271 10.45 19.35 -21.18
C VAL A 271 9.57 20.51 -21.66
N ALA A 272 8.95 21.26 -20.74
CA ALA A 272 8.11 22.41 -21.09
C ALA A 272 8.89 23.47 -21.89
N ARG A 273 10.16 23.74 -21.53
CA ARG A 273 11.02 24.67 -22.28
C ARG A 273 11.36 24.16 -23.67
N VAL A 274 11.68 22.87 -23.84
CA VAL A 274 11.90 22.26 -25.15
C VAL A 274 10.64 22.39 -26.02
N THR A 275 9.48 22.06 -25.46
CA THR A 275 8.20 22.16 -26.17
C THR A 275 7.92 23.59 -26.62
N GLN A 276 8.12 24.58 -25.74
CA GLN A 276 7.91 25.98 -26.09
C GLN A 276 8.92 26.48 -27.13
N GLY A 277 10.20 26.14 -27.00
CA GLY A 277 11.27 26.63 -27.86
C GLY A 277 11.34 25.96 -29.24
N MET A 278 10.85 24.72 -29.37
CA MET A 278 10.94 23.95 -30.63
C MET A 278 9.60 23.56 -31.21
N VAL A 279 8.72 22.93 -30.40
CA VAL A 279 7.45 22.40 -30.89
C VAL A 279 6.50 23.53 -31.31
N GLY A 280 6.49 24.64 -30.57
CA GLY A 280 5.71 25.84 -30.92
C GLY A 280 6.02 26.36 -32.33
N PRO A 281 7.28 26.75 -32.61
CA PRO A 281 7.69 27.19 -33.95
C PRO A 281 7.45 26.14 -35.05
N MET A 282 7.66 24.85 -34.75
CA MET A 282 7.38 23.77 -35.71
C MET A 282 5.89 23.70 -36.10
N ARG A 283 4.98 23.91 -35.14
CA ARG A 283 3.54 23.92 -35.40
C ARG A 283 3.10 25.12 -36.24
N GLU A 284 3.70 26.28 -36.01
CA GLU A 284 3.47 27.48 -36.83
C GLU A 284 3.93 27.27 -38.29
N ALA A 285 5.07 26.60 -38.48
CA ALA A 285 5.60 26.30 -39.81
C ALA A 285 4.82 25.18 -40.53
N PHE A 286 4.34 24.16 -39.80
CA PHE A 286 3.60 23.03 -40.37
C PHE A 286 2.31 22.75 -39.59
N PRO A 287 1.15 23.29 -40.04
CA PRO A 287 -0.11 23.20 -39.30
C PRO A 287 -0.61 21.77 -39.04
N ARG A 288 -0.10 20.76 -39.76
CA ARG A 288 -0.49 19.37 -39.52
C ARG A 288 0.01 18.79 -38.20
N LEU A 289 1.04 19.40 -37.60
CA LEU A 289 1.54 18.97 -36.30
C LEU A 289 0.58 19.29 -35.14
N HIS A 290 -0.44 20.13 -35.37
CA HIS A 290 -1.46 20.40 -34.36
C HIS A 290 -2.29 19.15 -33.99
N TRP A 291 -2.35 18.16 -34.88
CA TRP A 291 -3.03 16.88 -34.61
C TRP A 291 -2.14 15.85 -33.90
N VAL A 292 -0.86 16.17 -33.67
CA VAL A 292 0.10 15.31 -32.99
C VAL A 292 0.26 15.76 -31.54
N SER A 293 0.36 14.81 -30.61
CA SER A 293 0.64 15.12 -29.22
C SER A 293 2.09 15.60 -29.05
N ASP A 294 2.33 16.45 -28.04
CA ASP A 294 3.69 16.96 -27.77
C ASP A 294 4.67 15.82 -27.50
N GLN A 295 4.23 14.77 -26.79
CA GLN A 295 5.05 13.59 -26.52
C GLN A 295 5.55 12.93 -27.81
N VAL A 296 4.67 12.70 -28.79
CA VAL A 296 5.05 12.06 -30.07
C VAL A 296 5.98 13.00 -30.87
N LEU A 297 5.77 14.31 -30.80
CA LEU A 297 6.66 15.28 -31.45
C LEU A 297 8.06 15.28 -30.82
N LEU A 298 8.16 15.27 -29.49
CA LEU A 298 9.44 15.19 -28.79
C LEU A 298 10.16 13.87 -29.07
N GLU A 299 9.45 12.74 -29.07
CA GLU A 299 10.02 11.44 -29.45
C GLU A 299 10.53 11.45 -30.89
N SER A 300 9.81 12.11 -31.80
CA SER A 300 10.24 12.25 -33.19
C SER A 300 11.48 13.13 -33.34
N LEU A 301 11.58 14.22 -32.55
CA LEU A 301 12.75 15.09 -32.51
C LEU A 301 14.00 14.38 -31.97
N ALA A 302 13.81 13.48 -31.00
CA ALA A 302 14.89 12.67 -30.43
C ALA A 302 15.52 11.72 -31.45
N VAL A 303 14.77 11.34 -32.50
CA VAL A 303 15.18 10.35 -33.51
C VAL A 303 15.28 10.97 -34.92
N ALA A 304 15.18 12.29 -35.03
CA ALA A 304 15.07 13.00 -36.31
C ALA A 304 16.18 12.71 -37.34
N ALA A 305 17.35 12.23 -36.87
CA ALA A 305 18.46 11.83 -37.73
C ALA A 305 18.18 10.57 -38.58
N ASP A 306 17.26 9.69 -38.15
CA ASP A 306 16.90 8.48 -38.88
C ASP A 306 15.39 8.47 -39.23
N PRO A 307 15.03 8.70 -40.51
CA PRO A 307 13.63 8.72 -40.94
C PRO A 307 12.93 7.36 -40.79
N GLY A 308 13.68 6.25 -40.74
CA GLY A 308 13.13 4.90 -40.55
C GLY A 308 12.69 4.63 -39.11
N ALA A 309 13.23 5.39 -38.15
CA ALA A 309 12.97 5.21 -36.73
C ALA A 309 11.94 6.22 -36.17
N LEU A 310 11.29 6.99 -37.04
CA LEU A 310 10.18 7.87 -36.67
C LEU A 310 8.98 7.07 -36.12
N PRO A 311 8.32 7.57 -35.04
CA PRO A 311 7.15 6.92 -34.49
C PRO A 311 6.01 6.78 -35.52
N PRO A 312 5.35 5.61 -35.65
CA PRO A 312 4.24 5.42 -36.59
C PRO A 312 3.02 6.31 -36.25
N ALA A 313 2.88 6.69 -34.99
CA ALA A 313 1.86 7.62 -34.52
C ALA A 313 1.99 9.01 -35.16
N LEU A 314 3.23 9.49 -35.38
CA LEU A 314 3.48 10.76 -36.07
C LEU A 314 2.90 10.72 -37.50
N LEU A 315 3.20 9.65 -38.22
CA LEU A 315 2.80 9.49 -39.62
C LEU A 315 1.30 9.39 -39.78
N THR A 316 0.66 8.58 -38.94
CA THR A 316 -0.80 8.36 -38.98
C THR A 316 -1.57 9.63 -38.61
N ALA A 317 -1.04 10.42 -37.67
CA ALA A 317 -1.66 11.66 -37.23
C ALA A 317 -1.48 12.80 -38.26
N CYS A 318 -0.32 12.90 -38.91
CA CYS A 318 -0.05 13.91 -39.92
C CYS A 318 -0.71 13.59 -41.29
N PHE A 319 -0.80 12.29 -41.62
CA PHE A 319 -1.23 11.83 -42.93
C PHE A 319 -2.27 10.70 -42.81
N HIS A 320 -3.47 10.98 -43.30
CA HIS A 320 -4.56 10.01 -43.32
C HIS A 320 -4.22 8.83 -44.24
N GLY A 321 -4.22 7.61 -43.69
CA GLY A 321 -4.03 6.36 -44.44
C GLY A 321 -2.57 5.92 -44.64
N LEU A 322 -1.59 6.66 -44.14
CA LEU A 322 -0.18 6.27 -44.19
C LEU A 322 0.18 5.38 -42.99
N GLN A 323 0.44 4.10 -43.25
CA GLN A 323 0.73 3.10 -42.21
C GLN A 323 2.21 2.77 -42.05
N ARG A 324 3.02 2.92 -43.12
CA ARG A 324 4.43 2.53 -43.09
C ARG A 324 5.26 3.36 -44.08
N LEU A 325 6.47 3.71 -43.67
CA LEU A 325 7.52 4.19 -44.54
C LEU A 325 8.45 3.03 -44.88
N LEU A 326 8.81 2.90 -46.15
CA LEU A 326 9.86 2.00 -46.63
C LEU A 326 11.03 2.89 -47.05
N VAL A 327 12.07 2.93 -46.22
CA VAL A 327 13.34 3.57 -46.59
C VAL A 327 14.12 2.54 -47.39
N VAL A 328 14.38 2.84 -48.67
CA VAL A 328 15.22 2.02 -49.55
C VAL A 328 16.61 2.66 -49.53
N GLU A 329 17.62 1.87 -49.14
CA GLU A 329 19.04 2.25 -49.16
C GLU A 329 19.57 2.47 -50.58
#